data_AF-A0A349ZTK4-F1
#
_entry.id   AF-A0A349ZTK4-F1
#
_cell.length_a   1.000
_cell.length_b   1.000
_cell.length_c   1.000
_cell.angle_alpha   90.00
_cell.angle_beta   90.00
_cell.angle_gamma   90.00
#
_symmetry.space_group_name_H-M   'P 1'
#
loop_
_entity.id
_entity.type
_entity.pdbx_description
1 polymer ?
#
loop_
_entity_poly.entity_id
_entity_poly.type
_entity_poly.pdbx_seq_one_letter_code
_entity_poly.pdbx_strand_id
1 'polypeptide(L)'
;MTRSTGRFLLISFAGALLLTLLCALGALKRVDRWVQDAMYQREQMISDDIVVIGIDEEALEKLGGYGTWDRTVMAGALGMLARDPQNLPAVVVIDTLYSGETEEEADTALSEAVRKLPSVVTASSAVFGEEIHADDTGRSMDSFAILKYEEPYDALKEAATVGHINAMLDMDGIMRHALLYISPDKTEKVYSLSHEAARLYMEKQGEAMGEPPVNERGQFYVPYTAGPGTWYDGVSIASLIAGEVPPDYYAGKIVLIGPFAAGLQDSYYTPIDRSAPMYGVEFHANIIEMFLNGSFKKEASDILQLLLLFIICFAALFVFLRFGLIPSAAACAGITALSLICSAALYQNGHVLHPLWIPFGVILLFLISIAYRYVNAALERQQVTRTFERYVAPQIVKEILKEGTESLSLGGKLCEIAVLFVDVRGFTTMSERMKPEEVVYILNRYLTMTSACIERNRGTLDKFVGDATMAFWGAPLPEPDSIYLAVKTAQEIVEGAERLSEDLNEEIGEELRVGVGVHFGPAVVGNMGSERRMDFTAIGDTVNTAARLEANAPGGKVYISRVVADALSERITTVSLGDTVRLKGKKEGFEVLELKEIL
;
A
#
# COMPACT_ATOMS: atom_id res chain seq x y z
N MET A 1 21.51 17.18 -17.52
CA MET A 1 20.10 16.76 -17.68
C MET A 1 19.92 15.28 -18.05
N THR A 2 20.71 14.73 -18.99
CA THR A 2 20.55 13.35 -19.53
C THR A 2 20.69 12.20 -18.53
N ARG A 3 21.57 12.31 -17.51
CA ARG A 3 21.75 11.25 -16.49
C ARG A 3 20.55 11.03 -15.57
N SER A 4 19.73 12.05 -15.31
CA SER A 4 18.56 11.92 -14.41
C SER A 4 17.39 11.19 -15.08
N THR A 5 17.14 11.47 -16.37
CA THR A 5 16.04 10.87 -17.13
C THR A 5 16.25 9.36 -17.34
N GLY A 6 17.48 8.94 -17.63
CA GLY A 6 17.80 7.51 -17.79
C GLY A 6 17.55 6.70 -16.51
N ARG A 7 17.87 7.28 -15.35
CA ARG A 7 17.60 6.64 -14.04
C ARG A 7 16.10 6.49 -13.78
N PHE A 8 15.30 7.51 -14.10
CA PHE A 8 13.85 7.42 -13.94
C PHE A 8 13.22 6.38 -14.86
N LEU A 9 13.64 6.30 -16.12
CA LEU A 9 13.15 5.27 -17.04
C LEU A 9 13.44 3.85 -16.54
N LEU A 10 14.63 3.60 -16.01
CA LEU A 10 15.01 2.28 -15.51
C LEU A 10 14.22 1.90 -14.24
N ILE A 11 14.02 2.85 -13.33
CA ILE A 11 13.18 2.64 -12.12
C ILE A 11 11.72 2.39 -12.52
N SER A 12 11.18 3.19 -13.44
CA SER A 12 9.81 3.01 -13.95
C SER A 12 9.62 1.65 -14.59
N PHE A 13 10.59 1.19 -15.40
CA PHE A 13 10.55 -0.12 -16.03
C PHE A 13 10.54 -1.24 -14.99
N ALA A 14 11.50 -1.21 -14.04
CA ALA A 14 11.59 -2.24 -13.00
C ALA A 14 10.35 -2.26 -12.10
N GLY A 15 9.84 -1.09 -11.70
CA GLY A 15 8.65 -0.98 -10.86
C GLY A 15 7.38 -1.48 -11.55
N ALA A 16 7.17 -1.09 -12.81
CA ALA A 16 6.05 -1.59 -13.60
C ALA A 16 6.15 -3.10 -13.84
N LEU A 17 7.34 -3.61 -14.19
CA LEU A 17 7.56 -5.04 -14.42
C LEU A 17 7.28 -5.87 -13.17
N LEU A 18 7.79 -5.44 -12.01
CA LEU A 18 7.57 -6.15 -10.74
C LEU A 18 6.09 -6.24 -10.38
N LEU A 19 5.36 -5.13 -10.54
CA LEU A 19 3.92 -5.09 -10.29
C LEU A 19 3.13 -5.97 -11.28
N THR A 20 3.47 -5.91 -12.58
CA THR A 20 2.84 -6.76 -13.58
C THR A 20 3.10 -8.24 -13.30
N LEU A 21 4.32 -8.61 -12.90
CA LEU A 21 4.63 -9.98 -12.48
C LEU A 21 3.84 -10.41 -11.24
N LEU A 22 3.66 -9.52 -10.26
CA LEU A 22 2.86 -9.79 -9.08
C LEU A 22 1.38 -10.07 -9.44
N CYS A 23 0.80 -9.30 -10.37
CA CYS A 23 -0.53 -9.57 -10.89
C CYS A 23 -0.60 -10.88 -11.70
N ALA A 24 0.40 -11.15 -12.55
CA ALA A 24 0.49 -12.37 -13.35
C ALA A 24 0.62 -13.64 -12.50
N LEU A 25 1.29 -13.56 -11.34
CA LEU A 25 1.37 -14.63 -10.36
C LEU A 25 0.06 -14.83 -9.56
N GLY A 26 -0.97 -14.03 -9.83
CA GLY A 26 -2.30 -14.18 -9.24
C GLY A 26 -2.45 -13.57 -7.84
N ALA A 27 -1.49 -12.74 -7.37
CA ALA A 27 -1.52 -12.18 -6.02
C ALA A 27 -2.80 -11.36 -5.72
N LEU A 28 -3.40 -10.75 -6.73
CA LEU A 28 -4.64 -9.97 -6.61
C LEU A 28 -5.88 -10.73 -7.10
N LYS A 29 -5.75 -11.94 -7.66
CA LYS A 29 -6.82 -12.60 -8.43
C LYS A 29 -8.11 -12.77 -7.63
N ARG A 30 -8.01 -13.15 -6.35
CA ARG A 30 -9.17 -13.34 -5.46
C ARG A 30 -9.91 -12.03 -5.17
N VAL A 31 -9.16 -10.97 -4.84
CA VAL A 31 -9.74 -9.66 -4.50
C VAL A 31 -10.28 -8.99 -5.76
N ASP A 32 -9.57 -9.10 -6.88
CA ASP A 32 -10.02 -8.58 -8.17
C ASP A 32 -11.33 -9.24 -8.61
N ARG A 33 -11.47 -10.57 -8.52
CA ARG A 33 -12.75 -11.26 -8.78
C ARG A 33 -13.89 -10.80 -7.88
N TRP A 34 -13.59 -10.44 -6.64
CA TRP A 34 -14.60 -9.87 -5.74
C TRP A 34 -15.07 -8.49 -6.20
N VAL A 35 -14.15 -7.63 -6.63
CA VAL A 35 -14.50 -6.33 -7.22
C VAL A 35 -15.22 -6.50 -8.56
N GLN A 36 -14.78 -7.47 -9.38
CA GLN A 36 -15.39 -7.83 -10.65
C GLN A 36 -16.86 -8.21 -10.47
N ASP A 37 -17.14 -9.12 -9.55
CA ASP A 37 -18.51 -9.56 -9.24
C ASP A 37 -19.38 -8.38 -8.78
N ALA A 38 -18.91 -7.61 -7.79
CA ALA A 38 -19.64 -6.44 -7.28
C ALA A 38 -19.89 -5.35 -8.34
N MET A 39 -19.00 -5.25 -9.33
CA MET A 39 -19.09 -4.25 -10.39
C MET A 39 -20.01 -4.68 -11.53
N TYR A 40 -19.98 -5.97 -11.89
CA TYR A 40 -20.57 -6.51 -13.11
C TYR A 40 -21.88 -7.27 -12.90
N GLN A 41 -22.06 -7.91 -11.75
CA GLN A 41 -23.23 -8.71 -11.45
C GLN A 41 -24.25 -7.83 -10.70
N ARG A 42 -25.40 -7.61 -11.33
CA ARG A 42 -26.46 -6.75 -10.79
C ARG A 42 -27.81 -7.30 -11.19
N GLU A 43 -28.75 -7.23 -10.26
CA GLU A 43 -30.15 -7.53 -10.53
C GLU A 43 -30.69 -6.63 -11.64
N GLN A 44 -31.40 -7.26 -12.56
CA GLN A 44 -32.07 -6.67 -13.71
C GLN A 44 -33.51 -7.17 -13.74
N MET A 45 -34.34 -6.54 -14.56
CA MET A 45 -35.69 -7.03 -14.81
C MET A 45 -35.60 -8.36 -15.55
N ILE A 46 -36.15 -9.42 -14.97
CA ILE A 46 -36.24 -10.76 -15.57
C ILE A 46 -37.44 -10.84 -16.53
N SER A 47 -37.37 -11.76 -17.50
CA SER A 47 -38.51 -12.06 -18.36
C SER A 47 -39.62 -12.78 -17.59
N ASP A 48 -40.88 -12.53 -17.99
CA ASP A 48 -42.04 -13.29 -17.52
C ASP A 48 -42.18 -14.66 -18.24
N ASP A 49 -41.21 -15.01 -19.09
CA ASP A 49 -41.22 -16.19 -19.95
C ASP A 49 -40.75 -17.47 -19.24
N ILE A 50 -40.17 -17.34 -18.05
CA ILE A 50 -39.62 -18.44 -17.27
C ILE A 50 -40.41 -18.61 -15.98
N VAL A 51 -40.78 -19.85 -15.66
CA VAL A 51 -41.49 -20.24 -14.44
C VAL A 51 -40.70 -21.34 -13.74
N VAL A 52 -40.48 -21.19 -12.44
CA VAL A 52 -39.87 -22.23 -11.59
C VAL A 52 -40.94 -22.89 -10.73
N ILE A 53 -41.02 -24.21 -10.83
CA ILE A 53 -41.83 -25.08 -9.97
C ILE A 53 -40.88 -25.86 -9.07
N GLY A 54 -40.94 -25.57 -7.78
CA GLY A 54 -40.01 -26.09 -6.79
C GLY A 54 -40.36 -27.50 -6.32
N ILE A 55 -39.33 -28.34 -6.19
CA ILE A 55 -39.33 -29.49 -5.30
C ILE A 55 -38.87 -28.97 -3.94
N ASP A 56 -39.80 -28.34 -3.23
CA ASP A 56 -39.60 -27.53 -2.03
C ASP A 56 -40.06 -28.26 -0.75
N GLU A 57 -39.98 -27.58 0.40
CA GLU A 57 -40.41 -28.14 1.68
C GLU A 57 -41.89 -28.58 1.68
N GLU A 58 -42.78 -27.85 1.01
CA GLU A 58 -44.20 -28.23 0.88
C GLU A 58 -44.34 -29.58 0.18
N ALA A 59 -43.57 -29.81 -0.88
CA ALA A 59 -43.58 -31.06 -1.60
C ALA A 59 -43.08 -32.22 -0.74
N LEU A 60 -42.01 -32.01 0.03
CA LEU A 60 -41.46 -32.99 0.95
C LEU A 60 -42.43 -33.34 2.10
N GLU A 61 -43.23 -32.38 2.55
CA GLU A 61 -44.26 -32.59 3.57
C GLU A 61 -45.47 -33.35 3.02
N LYS A 62 -45.97 -32.98 1.83
CA LYS A 62 -47.20 -33.55 1.25
C LYS A 62 -46.97 -34.91 0.57
N LEU A 63 -45.84 -35.09 -0.11
CA LEU A 63 -45.54 -36.27 -0.93
C LEU A 63 -44.54 -37.22 -0.27
N GLY A 64 -44.00 -36.86 0.90
CA GLY A 64 -42.96 -37.61 1.59
C GLY A 64 -41.55 -37.19 1.18
N GLY A 65 -40.53 -37.74 1.84
CA GLY A 65 -39.14 -37.39 1.54
C GLY A 65 -38.74 -37.79 0.13
N TYR A 66 -37.95 -36.96 -0.55
CA TYR A 66 -37.62 -37.12 -1.97
C TYR A 66 -37.09 -38.51 -2.36
N GLY A 67 -36.31 -39.16 -1.47
CA GLY A 67 -35.80 -40.52 -1.71
C GLY A 67 -36.86 -41.63 -1.74
N THR A 68 -38.12 -41.34 -1.38
CA THR A 68 -39.24 -42.30 -1.49
C THR A 68 -40.11 -42.06 -2.71
N TRP A 69 -39.82 -41.03 -3.52
CA TRP A 69 -40.60 -40.72 -4.71
C TRP A 69 -40.25 -41.70 -5.84
N ASP A 70 -41.26 -42.14 -6.58
CA ASP A 70 -41.09 -42.85 -7.84
C ASP A 70 -41.29 -41.88 -9.03
N ARG A 71 -41.15 -42.41 -10.25
CA ARG A 71 -41.31 -41.63 -11.49
C ARG A 71 -42.75 -41.18 -11.73
N THR A 72 -43.74 -41.73 -11.02
CA THR A 72 -45.16 -41.36 -11.16
C THR A 72 -45.44 -39.97 -10.60
N VAL A 73 -44.67 -39.50 -9.62
CA VAL A 73 -44.79 -38.13 -9.08
C VAL A 73 -44.51 -37.10 -10.18
N MET A 74 -43.38 -37.24 -10.87
CA MET A 74 -43.03 -36.38 -12.00
C MET A 74 -44.00 -36.57 -13.17
N ALA A 75 -44.38 -37.82 -13.49
CA ALA A 75 -45.38 -38.09 -14.52
C ALA A 75 -46.73 -37.38 -14.23
N GLY A 76 -47.16 -37.36 -12.97
CA GLY A 76 -48.36 -36.66 -12.51
C GLY A 76 -48.25 -35.15 -12.69
N ALA A 77 -47.12 -34.55 -12.31
CA ALA A 77 -46.85 -33.14 -12.52
C ALA A 77 -46.90 -32.76 -14.02
N LEU A 78 -46.23 -33.53 -14.87
CA LEU A 78 -46.26 -33.33 -16.34
C LEU A 78 -47.67 -33.53 -16.92
N GLY A 79 -48.42 -34.50 -16.40
CA GLY A 79 -49.82 -34.70 -16.76
C GLY A 79 -50.70 -33.50 -16.41
N MET A 80 -50.44 -32.83 -15.29
CA MET A 80 -51.13 -31.60 -14.90
C MET A 80 -50.77 -30.42 -15.79
N LEU A 81 -49.51 -30.29 -16.23
CA LEU A 81 -49.13 -29.29 -17.24
C LEU A 81 -49.82 -29.54 -18.58
N ALA A 82 -50.06 -30.80 -18.94
CA ALA A 82 -50.72 -31.20 -20.19
C ALA A 82 -52.27 -31.19 -20.13
N ARG A 83 -52.87 -30.87 -18.98
CA ARG A 83 -54.33 -31.05 -18.75
C ARG A 83 -55.20 -30.12 -19.59
N ASP A 84 -54.69 -28.96 -19.97
CA ASP A 84 -55.38 -27.97 -20.79
C ASP A 84 -54.61 -27.73 -22.10
N PRO A 85 -55.07 -28.30 -23.23
CA PRO A 85 -54.42 -28.14 -24.53
C PRO A 85 -54.33 -26.71 -25.05
N GLN A 86 -55.12 -25.76 -24.52
CA GLN A 86 -55.07 -24.35 -24.93
C GLN A 86 -53.98 -23.57 -24.19
N ASN A 87 -53.57 -24.06 -23.02
CA ASN A 87 -52.66 -23.38 -22.10
C ASN A 87 -51.44 -24.27 -21.80
N LEU A 88 -50.84 -24.83 -22.84
CA LEU A 88 -49.64 -25.66 -22.71
C LEU A 88 -48.38 -24.81 -22.50
N PRO A 89 -47.40 -25.28 -21.72
CA PRO A 89 -46.08 -24.65 -21.68
C PRO A 89 -45.38 -24.78 -23.04
N ALA A 90 -44.54 -23.79 -23.36
CA ALA A 90 -43.73 -23.86 -24.57
C ALA A 90 -42.61 -24.90 -24.44
N VAL A 91 -41.93 -24.94 -23.30
CA VAL A 91 -40.89 -25.94 -23.00
C VAL A 91 -41.01 -26.34 -21.53
N VAL A 92 -40.89 -27.63 -21.23
CA VAL A 92 -40.77 -28.12 -19.85
C VAL A 92 -39.36 -28.67 -19.64
N VAL A 93 -38.76 -28.34 -18.53
CA VAL A 93 -37.38 -28.69 -18.19
C VAL A 93 -37.38 -29.43 -16.87
N ILE A 94 -36.79 -30.63 -16.89
CA ILE A 94 -36.72 -31.52 -15.74
C ILE A 94 -35.28 -31.53 -15.24
N ASP A 95 -35.03 -30.78 -14.17
CA ASP A 95 -33.73 -30.68 -13.50
C ASP A 95 -33.55 -31.82 -12.50
N THR A 96 -33.69 -33.05 -13.01
CA THR A 96 -33.53 -34.29 -12.26
C THR A 96 -33.16 -35.40 -13.22
N LEU A 97 -32.06 -36.11 -12.92
CA LEU A 97 -31.61 -37.23 -13.73
C LEU A 97 -32.37 -38.51 -13.35
N TYR A 98 -33.09 -39.09 -14.31
CA TYR A 98 -33.72 -40.41 -14.19
C TYR A 98 -32.90 -41.45 -14.97
N SER A 99 -31.83 -41.97 -14.37
CA SER A 99 -30.99 -43.01 -14.98
C SER A 99 -31.45 -44.43 -14.61
N GLY A 100 -31.15 -45.40 -15.49
CA GLY A 100 -31.51 -46.81 -15.31
C GLY A 100 -33.01 -47.10 -15.41
N GLU A 101 -33.38 -48.37 -15.56
CA GLU A 101 -34.79 -48.79 -15.50
C GLU A 101 -35.20 -49.09 -14.05
N THR A 102 -36.47 -48.82 -13.70
CA THR A 102 -37.03 -49.13 -12.38
C THR A 102 -38.23 -50.08 -12.49
N GLU A 103 -39.44 -49.61 -12.21
CA GLU A 103 -40.68 -50.35 -12.41
C GLU A 103 -41.29 -49.97 -13.76
N GLU A 104 -41.64 -50.96 -14.59
CA GLU A 104 -42.11 -50.76 -15.97
C GLU A 104 -43.31 -49.80 -16.05
N GLU A 105 -44.24 -49.86 -15.09
CA GLU A 105 -45.40 -48.97 -15.02
C GLU A 105 -44.98 -47.50 -14.79
N ALA A 106 -44.03 -47.26 -13.88
CA ALA A 106 -43.55 -45.92 -13.56
C ALA A 106 -42.70 -45.31 -14.71
N ASP A 107 -41.88 -46.14 -15.35
CA ASP A 107 -41.05 -45.76 -16.51
C ASP A 107 -41.90 -45.40 -17.72
N THR A 108 -42.97 -46.18 -17.94
CA THR A 108 -43.97 -45.93 -18.98
C THR A 108 -44.76 -44.66 -18.67
N ALA A 109 -45.24 -44.50 -17.43
CA ALA A 109 -46.01 -43.32 -17.04
C ALA A 109 -45.26 -42.01 -17.28
N LEU A 110 -43.98 -41.94 -16.91
CA LEU A 110 -43.16 -40.74 -17.12
C LEU A 110 -42.88 -40.48 -18.61
N SER A 111 -42.48 -41.51 -19.37
CA SER A 111 -42.17 -41.34 -20.79
C SER A 111 -43.42 -40.99 -21.62
N GLU A 112 -44.60 -41.52 -21.27
CA GLU A 112 -45.86 -41.13 -21.89
C GLU A 112 -46.30 -39.72 -21.51
N ALA A 113 -46.10 -39.30 -20.26
CA ALA A 113 -46.43 -37.95 -19.81
C ALA A 113 -45.59 -36.90 -20.56
N VAL A 114 -44.30 -37.19 -20.76
CA VAL A 114 -43.40 -36.37 -21.59
C VAL A 114 -43.91 -36.23 -23.02
N ARG A 115 -44.36 -37.32 -23.66
CA ARG A 115 -44.88 -37.31 -25.05
C ARG A 115 -46.16 -36.47 -25.24
N LYS A 116 -46.88 -36.16 -24.16
CA LYS A 116 -48.10 -35.31 -24.20
C LYS A 116 -47.78 -33.82 -24.25
N LEU A 117 -46.55 -33.43 -23.91
CA LEU A 117 -46.12 -32.04 -23.87
C LEU A 117 -45.42 -31.64 -25.18
N PRO A 118 -45.47 -30.35 -25.58
CA PRO A 118 -44.92 -29.91 -26.86
C PRO A 118 -43.40 -30.12 -26.99
N SER A 119 -42.65 -29.84 -25.92
CA SER A 119 -41.20 -30.05 -25.86
C SER A 119 -40.78 -30.22 -24.41
N VAL A 120 -39.96 -31.23 -24.16
CA VAL A 120 -39.40 -31.52 -22.84
C VAL A 120 -37.89 -31.69 -22.95
N VAL A 121 -37.17 -31.08 -22.01
CA VAL A 121 -35.73 -31.28 -21.82
C VAL A 121 -35.51 -32.06 -20.52
N THR A 122 -34.79 -33.17 -20.60
CA THR A 122 -34.42 -34.00 -19.45
C THR A 122 -32.92 -33.96 -19.19
N ALA A 123 -32.53 -34.19 -17.94
CA ALA A 123 -31.15 -34.12 -17.49
C ALA A 123 -30.30 -35.33 -17.91
N SER A 124 -29.02 -35.08 -18.20
CA SER A 124 -27.91 -36.03 -18.14
C SER A 124 -26.77 -35.46 -17.28
N SER A 125 -25.79 -36.27 -16.86
CA SER A 125 -24.69 -35.79 -16.02
C SER A 125 -23.39 -36.52 -16.31
N ALA A 126 -22.29 -35.78 -16.36
CA ALA A 126 -20.94 -36.32 -16.41
C ALA A 126 -20.20 -36.19 -15.06
N VAL A 127 -19.38 -37.18 -14.72
CA VAL A 127 -18.41 -37.09 -13.63
C VAL A 127 -17.04 -36.78 -14.25
N PHE A 128 -16.42 -35.70 -13.80
CA PHE A 128 -15.11 -35.26 -14.29
C PHE A 128 -13.99 -35.66 -13.32
N GLY A 129 -12.79 -35.86 -13.85
CA GLY A 129 -11.58 -36.08 -13.06
C GLY A 129 -10.31 -36.06 -13.90
N GLU A 130 -9.23 -36.58 -13.31
CA GLU A 130 -7.92 -36.61 -13.95
C GLU A 130 -7.69 -37.95 -14.67
N GLU A 131 -7.31 -37.89 -15.94
CA GLU A 131 -6.91 -39.06 -16.73
C GLU A 131 -5.49 -38.85 -17.29
N ILE A 132 -4.64 -39.87 -17.19
CA ILE A 132 -3.28 -39.84 -17.72
C ILE A 132 -3.28 -40.56 -19.07
N HIS A 133 -3.06 -39.80 -20.14
CA HIS A 133 -2.81 -40.34 -21.46
C HIS A 133 -1.31 -40.61 -21.64
N ALA A 134 -0.96 -41.82 -22.03
CA ALA A 134 0.40 -42.17 -22.44
C ALA A 134 0.40 -42.40 -23.95
N ASP A 135 1.17 -41.60 -24.69
CA ASP A 135 1.39 -41.75 -26.11
C ASP A 135 2.89 -41.97 -26.41
N ASP A 136 3.23 -42.22 -27.68
CA ASP A 136 4.61 -42.44 -28.13
C ASP A 136 5.53 -41.21 -27.90
N THR A 137 4.96 -40.03 -27.59
CA THR A 137 5.68 -38.77 -27.38
C THR A 137 5.79 -38.36 -25.91
N GLY A 138 5.10 -39.03 -24.99
CA GLY A 138 5.19 -38.80 -23.55
C GLY A 138 3.93 -39.17 -22.78
N ARG A 139 3.86 -38.72 -21.52
CA ARG A 139 2.63 -38.76 -20.72
C ARG A 139 2.03 -37.36 -20.68
N SER A 140 0.79 -37.23 -21.11
CA SER A 140 -0.02 -36.02 -20.92
C SER A 140 -1.11 -36.31 -19.88
N MET A 141 -1.46 -35.33 -19.07
CA MET A 141 -2.51 -35.45 -18.05
C MET A 141 -3.65 -34.55 -18.46
N ASP A 142 -4.83 -35.15 -18.69
CA ASP A 142 -6.07 -34.41 -18.86
C ASP A 142 -6.72 -34.23 -17.48
N SER A 143 -6.62 -33.02 -16.94
CA SER A 143 -7.21 -32.66 -15.64
C SER A 143 -8.74 -32.44 -15.70
N PHE A 144 -9.36 -32.63 -16.87
CA PHE A 144 -10.78 -32.37 -17.11
C PHE A 144 -11.42 -33.46 -17.98
N ALA A 145 -10.99 -34.72 -17.77
CA ALA A 145 -11.53 -35.88 -18.47
C ALA A 145 -12.89 -36.29 -17.90
N ILE A 146 -13.79 -36.77 -18.76
CA ILE A 146 -15.07 -37.37 -18.34
C ILE A 146 -14.80 -38.83 -17.95
N LEU A 147 -14.96 -39.13 -16.66
CA LEU A 147 -14.75 -40.47 -16.09
C LEU A 147 -15.99 -41.35 -16.19
N LYS A 148 -17.17 -40.73 -16.10
CA LYS A 148 -18.46 -41.41 -16.18
C LYS A 148 -19.46 -40.45 -16.82
N TYR A 149 -20.33 -40.98 -17.67
CA TYR A 149 -21.48 -40.25 -18.19
C TYR A 149 -22.73 -41.05 -17.86
N GLU A 150 -23.71 -40.39 -17.26
CA GLU A 150 -25.02 -40.95 -16.93
C GLU A 150 -26.09 -40.21 -17.72
N GLU A 151 -26.93 -40.99 -18.38
CA GLU A 151 -27.99 -40.49 -19.24
C GLU A 151 -29.36 -41.04 -18.79
N PRO A 152 -30.47 -40.42 -19.20
CA PRO A 152 -31.79 -40.94 -18.88
C PRO A 152 -32.00 -42.32 -19.51
N TYR A 153 -32.88 -43.11 -18.90
CA TYR A 153 -33.28 -44.42 -19.45
C TYR A 153 -33.85 -44.30 -20.86
N ASP A 154 -33.72 -45.38 -21.65
CA ASP A 154 -33.93 -45.36 -23.10
C ASP A 154 -35.28 -44.77 -23.53
N ALA A 155 -36.38 -45.19 -22.90
CA ALA A 155 -37.71 -44.70 -23.25
C ALA A 155 -37.92 -43.20 -22.97
N LEU A 156 -37.27 -42.64 -21.94
CA LEU A 156 -37.28 -41.19 -21.67
C LEU A 156 -36.33 -40.44 -22.62
N LYS A 157 -35.15 -41.01 -22.90
CA LYS A 157 -34.19 -40.49 -23.88
C LYS A 157 -34.80 -40.35 -25.27
N GLU A 158 -35.64 -41.29 -25.68
CA GLU A 158 -36.37 -41.22 -26.96
C GLU A 158 -37.53 -40.21 -26.95
N ALA A 159 -38.11 -39.94 -25.78
CA ALA A 159 -39.29 -39.07 -25.63
C ALA A 159 -38.95 -37.58 -25.44
N ALA A 160 -37.75 -37.26 -24.97
CA ALA A 160 -37.32 -35.90 -24.62
C ALA A 160 -35.98 -35.52 -25.28
N THR A 161 -35.71 -34.23 -25.36
CA THR A 161 -34.35 -33.74 -25.65
C THR A 161 -33.49 -33.88 -24.39
N VAL A 162 -32.26 -34.35 -24.55
CA VAL A 162 -31.33 -34.56 -23.42
C VAL A 162 -30.35 -33.39 -23.33
N GLY A 163 -30.19 -32.83 -22.14
CA GLY A 163 -29.18 -31.82 -21.86
C GLY A 163 -28.48 -32.04 -20.52
N HIS A 164 -27.20 -31.70 -20.41
CA HIS A 164 -26.45 -31.96 -19.19
C HIS A 164 -26.73 -30.93 -18.08
N ILE A 165 -26.70 -31.37 -16.82
CA ILE A 165 -26.89 -30.52 -15.61
C ILE A 165 -25.59 -30.25 -14.85
N ASN A 166 -24.43 -30.48 -15.48
CA ASN A 166 -23.15 -30.29 -14.83
C ASN A 166 -22.88 -28.86 -14.34
N ALA A 167 -22.79 -28.70 -13.02
CA ALA A 167 -22.30 -27.50 -12.36
C ALA A 167 -20.77 -27.55 -12.18
N MET A 168 -20.10 -26.44 -12.46
CA MET A 168 -18.64 -26.30 -12.32
C MET A 168 -18.31 -25.05 -11.52
N LEU A 169 -17.81 -25.23 -10.30
CA LEU A 169 -17.36 -24.12 -9.47
C LEU A 169 -16.01 -23.58 -9.95
N ASP A 170 -15.84 -22.26 -9.89
CA ASP A 170 -14.51 -21.68 -10.03
C ASP A 170 -13.62 -22.10 -8.84
N MET A 171 -12.30 -21.92 -8.99
CA MET A 171 -11.30 -22.20 -7.96
C MET A 171 -11.56 -21.56 -6.58
N ASP A 172 -12.37 -20.51 -6.50
CA ASP A 172 -12.76 -19.84 -5.25
C ASP A 172 -14.13 -20.29 -4.71
N GLY A 173 -14.74 -21.33 -5.31
CA GLY A 173 -16.03 -21.88 -4.89
C GLY A 173 -17.24 -21.08 -5.36
N ILE A 174 -17.06 -20.09 -6.23
CA ILE A 174 -18.14 -19.25 -6.77
C ILE A 174 -18.45 -19.69 -8.21
N MET A 175 -19.73 -19.82 -8.52
CA MET A 175 -20.19 -20.31 -9.82
C MET A 175 -20.30 -19.15 -10.83
N ARG A 176 -19.20 -18.80 -11.51
CA ARG A 176 -19.20 -17.73 -12.55
C ARG A 176 -19.38 -18.25 -13.95
N HIS A 177 -19.02 -19.52 -14.15
CA HIS A 177 -18.99 -20.15 -15.45
C HIS A 177 -19.95 -21.33 -15.51
N ALA A 178 -20.50 -21.56 -16.69
CA ALA A 178 -21.28 -22.74 -17.02
C ALA A 178 -20.61 -23.49 -18.18
N LEU A 179 -20.84 -24.80 -18.28
CA LEU A 179 -20.45 -25.59 -19.44
C LEU A 179 -21.52 -25.46 -20.53
N LEU A 180 -21.13 -25.10 -21.75
CA LEU A 180 -22.06 -25.05 -22.88
C LEU A 180 -22.42 -26.45 -23.37
N TYR A 181 -21.41 -27.32 -23.43
CA TYR A 181 -21.53 -28.71 -23.84
C TYR A 181 -20.46 -29.57 -23.15
N ILE A 182 -20.75 -30.87 -23.10
CA ILE A 182 -19.81 -31.94 -22.76
C ILE A 182 -19.66 -32.87 -23.96
N SER A 183 -18.57 -33.63 -24.01
CA SER A 183 -18.36 -34.61 -25.09
C SER A 183 -17.93 -35.96 -24.51
N PRO A 184 -18.90 -36.79 -24.05
CA PRO A 184 -18.63 -38.07 -23.39
C PRO A 184 -17.71 -38.99 -24.21
N ASP A 185 -17.98 -39.12 -25.51
CA ASP A 185 -17.24 -39.99 -26.43
C ASP A 185 -16.24 -39.22 -27.31
N LYS A 186 -15.95 -37.95 -26.99
CA LYS A 186 -15.09 -37.02 -27.78
C LYS A 186 -15.58 -36.73 -29.22
N THR A 187 -16.69 -37.33 -29.67
CA THR A 187 -17.24 -37.18 -31.02
C THR A 187 -18.53 -36.38 -31.06
N GLU A 188 -19.41 -36.58 -30.09
CA GLU A 188 -20.71 -35.91 -30.02
C GLU A 188 -20.75 -34.90 -28.89
N LYS A 189 -21.43 -33.77 -29.12
CA LYS A 189 -21.65 -32.73 -28.11
C LYS A 189 -23.02 -32.93 -27.49
N VAL A 190 -23.05 -33.13 -26.19
CA VAL A 190 -24.28 -33.01 -25.40
C VAL A 190 -24.28 -31.60 -24.85
N TYR A 191 -25.24 -30.77 -25.25
CA TYR A 191 -25.36 -29.39 -24.79
C TYR A 191 -25.99 -29.33 -23.39
N SER A 192 -25.82 -28.21 -22.70
CA SER A 192 -26.41 -28.00 -21.37
C SER A 192 -27.94 -28.00 -21.42
N LEU A 193 -28.56 -28.42 -20.31
CA LEU A 193 -30.01 -28.42 -20.12
C LEU A 193 -30.61 -27.03 -20.38
N SER A 194 -29.98 -25.96 -19.89
CA SER A 194 -30.40 -24.57 -20.17
C SER A 194 -30.30 -24.18 -21.64
N HIS A 195 -29.25 -24.63 -22.35
CA HIS A 195 -29.08 -24.35 -23.77
C HIS A 195 -30.21 -25.00 -24.58
N GLU A 196 -30.50 -26.28 -24.36
CA GLU A 196 -31.56 -26.97 -25.08
C GLU A 196 -32.94 -26.38 -24.79
N ALA A 197 -33.19 -25.96 -23.54
CA ALA A 197 -34.43 -25.28 -23.18
C ALA A 197 -34.62 -23.96 -23.93
N ALA A 198 -33.59 -23.11 -23.93
CA ALA A 198 -33.62 -21.84 -24.66
C ALA A 198 -33.72 -22.05 -26.17
N ARG A 199 -32.98 -23.02 -26.74
CA ARG A 199 -33.00 -23.35 -28.17
C ARG A 199 -34.40 -23.73 -28.62
N LEU A 200 -35.05 -24.66 -27.92
CA LEU A 200 -36.40 -25.13 -28.25
C LEU A 200 -37.44 -24.03 -28.10
N TYR A 201 -37.28 -23.15 -27.09
CA TYR A 201 -38.17 -22.01 -26.91
C TYR A 201 -38.04 -20.99 -28.04
N MET A 202 -36.82 -20.54 -28.35
CA MET A 202 -36.56 -19.57 -29.42
C MET A 202 -36.96 -20.12 -30.81
N GLU A 203 -36.71 -21.40 -31.08
CA GLU A 203 -37.14 -22.06 -32.32
C GLU A 203 -38.66 -22.00 -32.50
N LYS A 204 -39.45 -22.16 -31.42
CA LYS A 204 -40.91 -22.00 -31.45
C LYS A 204 -41.37 -20.57 -31.67
N GLN A 205 -40.62 -19.59 -31.16
CA GLN A 205 -40.87 -18.17 -31.44
C GLN A 205 -40.42 -17.77 -32.87
N GLY A 206 -39.74 -18.65 -33.60
CA GLY A 206 -39.19 -18.36 -34.93
C GLY A 206 -37.94 -17.48 -34.87
N GLU A 207 -37.26 -17.47 -33.73
CA GLU A 207 -36.05 -16.69 -33.48
C GLU A 207 -34.79 -17.57 -33.54
N ALA A 208 -33.69 -17.00 -34.03
CA ALA A 208 -32.41 -17.68 -34.04
C ALA A 208 -31.69 -17.46 -32.70
N MET A 209 -31.25 -18.55 -32.05
CA MET A 209 -30.45 -18.48 -30.83
C MET A 209 -28.97 -18.26 -31.16
N GLY A 210 -28.32 -17.32 -30.48
CA GLY A 210 -26.86 -17.15 -30.54
C GLY A 210 -26.12 -18.10 -29.59
N GLU A 211 -24.82 -18.32 -29.86
CA GLU A 211 -23.95 -19.10 -28.96
C GLU A 211 -22.99 -18.18 -28.18
N PRO A 212 -22.79 -18.42 -26.87
CA PRO A 212 -21.83 -17.66 -26.08
C PRO A 212 -20.38 -18.02 -26.46
N PRO A 213 -19.43 -17.08 -26.30
CA PRO A 213 -18.02 -17.39 -26.46
C PRO A 213 -17.57 -18.34 -25.33
N VAL A 214 -17.01 -19.49 -25.72
CA VAL A 214 -16.49 -20.50 -24.79
C VAL A 214 -14.96 -20.50 -24.73
N ASN A 215 -14.41 -20.95 -23.59
CA ASN A 215 -13.00 -21.27 -23.45
C ASN A 215 -12.66 -22.67 -24.03
N GLU A 216 -11.40 -23.09 -23.93
CA GLU A 216 -10.93 -24.40 -24.42
C GLU A 216 -11.65 -25.60 -23.80
N ARG A 217 -12.28 -25.43 -22.63
CA ARG A 217 -13.06 -26.45 -21.92
C ARG A 217 -14.56 -26.38 -22.20
N GLY A 218 -15.00 -25.54 -23.14
CA GLY A 218 -16.42 -25.34 -23.44
C GLY A 218 -17.17 -24.52 -22.38
N GLN A 219 -16.46 -23.82 -21.48
CA GLN A 219 -17.09 -23.00 -20.45
C GLN A 219 -17.33 -21.57 -20.94
N PHE A 220 -18.45 -20.96 -20.54
CA PHE A 220 -18.78 -19.57 -20.81
C PHE A 220 -19.13 -18.80 -19.52
N TYR A 221 -18.97 -17.47 -19.57
CA TYR A 221 -19.28 -16.59 -18.44
C TYR A 221 -20.79 -16.34 -18.33
N VAL A 222 -21.34 -16.48 -17.12
CA VAL A 222 -22.77 -16.25 -16.84
C VAL A 222 -22.96 -14.83 -16.28
N PRO A 223 -23.64 -13.92 -17.01
CA PRO A 223 -24.09 -12.65 -16.46
C PRO A 223 -25.42 -12.87 -15.75
N TYR A 224 -25.37 -13.01 -14.43
CA TYR A 224 -26.55 -13.20 -13.61
C TYR A 224 -27.43 -11.94 -13.64
N THR A 225 -28.72 -12.13 -13.90
CA THR A 225 -29.73 -11.08 -13.94
C THR A 225 -30.62 -11.11 -12.70
N ALA A 226 -30.69 -12.23 -11.98
CA ALA A 226 -31.52 -12.41 -10.80
C ALA A 226 -30.76 -13.10 -9.66
N GLY A 227 -30.97 -12.63 -8.44
CA GLY A 227 -30.40 -13.18 -7.21
C GLY A 227 -31.14 -14.42 -6.70
N PRO A 228 -30.61 -15.09 -5.67
CA PRO A 228 -31.26 -16.25 -5.05
C PRO A 228 -32.71 -15.97 -4.61
N GLY A 229 -33.62 -16.89 -4.91
CA GLY A 229 -35.05 -16.78 -4.61
C GLY A 229 -35.86 -15.87 -5.54
N THR A 230 -35.23 -15.19 -6.51
CA THR A 230 -35.92 -14.22 -7.37
C THR A 230 -36.82 -14.89 -8.41
N TRP A 231 -36.46 -16.10 -8.86
CA TRP A 231 -37.18 -16.83 -9.90
C TRP A 231 -38.37 -17.64 -9.38
N TYR A 232 -38.50 -17.76 -8.05
CA TYR A 232 -39.42 -18.69 -7.42
C TYR A 232 -40.56 -17.97 -6.70
N ASP A 233 -41.77 -18.10 -7.24
CA ASP A 233 -42.99 -17.48 -6.71
C ASP A 233 -43.65 -18.28 -5.57
N GLY A 234 -43.00 -19.33 -5.03
CA GLY A 234 -43.62 -20.21 -4.04
C GLY A 234 -44.47 -21.35 -4.65
N VAL A 235 -44.31 -21.65 -5.94
CA VAL A 235 -45.10 -22.68 -6.62
C VAL A 235 -44.47 -24.05 -6.46
N SER A 236 -45.03 -24.86 -5.58
CA SER A 236 -44.61 -26.25 -5.33
C SER A 236 -45.09 -27.23 -6.39
N ILE A 237 -44.28 -28.26 -6.68
CA ILE A 237 -44.71 -29.42 -7.48
C ILE A 237 -45.93 -30.13 -6.87
N ALA A 238 -46.07 -30.12 -5.54
CA ALA A 238 -47.24 -30.72 -4.89
C ALA A 238 -48.52 -29.94 -5.18
N SER A 239 -48.45 -28.61 -5.22
CA SER A 239 -49.56 -27.71 -5.55
C SER A 239 -49.95 -27.84 -7.03
N LEU A 240 -48.96 -28.06 -7.90
CA LEU A 240 -49.21 -28.40 -9.31
C LEU A 240 -49.98 -29.73 -9.44
N ILE A 241 -49.53 -30.79 -8.76
CA ILE A 241 -50.18 -32.11 -8.78
C ILE A 241 -51.60 -32.04 -8.19
N ALA A 242 -51.80 -31.26 -7.13
CA ALA A 242 -53.12 -31.00 -6.54
C ALA A 242 -54.06 -30.18 -7.45
N GLY A 243 -53.52 -29.59 -8.52
CA GLY A 243 -54.27 -28.80 -9.49
C GLY A 243 -54.57 -27.38 -9.06
N GLU A 244 -53.87 -26.89 -8.04
CA GLU A 244 -54.00 -25.55 -7.44
C GLU A 244 -53.36 -24.46 -8.31
N VAL A 245 -52.40 -24.84 -9.17
CA VAL A 245 -51.72 -23.92 -10.11
C VAL A 245 -52.57 -23.76 -11.37
N PRO A 246 -53.06 -22.56 -11.72
CA PRO A 246 -53.93 -22.37 -12.87
C PRO A 246 -53.15 -22.45 -14.21
N PRO A 247 -53.73 -22.99 -15.30
CA PRO A 247 -52.98 -23.24 -16.55
C PRO A 247 -52.39 -22.01 -17.24
N ASP A 248 -53.02 -20.84 -17.07
CA ASP A 248 -52.54 -19.56 -17.60
C ASP A 248 -51.21 -19.11 -16.98
N TYR A 249 -50.86 -19.62 -15.78
CA TYR A 249 -49.58 -19.32 -15.13
C TYR A 249 -48.37 -19.78 -15.96
N TYR A 250 -48.46 -20.93 -16.60
CA TYR A 250 -47.37 -21.56 -17.37
C TYR A 250 -47.61 -21.58 -18.89
N ALA A 251 -48.74 -21.07 -19.36
CA ALA A 251 -49.10 -21.08 -20.77
C ALA A 251 -48.08 -20.34 -21.64
N GLY A 252 -47.51 -21.03 -22.63
CA GLY A 252 -46.53 -20.47 -23.56
C GLY A 252 -45.15 -20.18 -22.96
N LYS A 253 -44.88 -20.55 -21.71
CA LYS A 253 -43.64 -20.26 -20.98
C LYS A 253 -42.68 -21.45 -20.93
N ILE A 254 -41.45 -21.20 -20.50
CA ILE A 254 -40.47 -22.23 -20.10
C ILE A 254 -40.74 -22.59 -18.65
N VAL A 255 -41.08 -23.84 -18.38
CA VAL A 255 -41.34 -24.35 -17.01
C VAL A 255 -40.17 -25.19 -16.55
N LEU A 256 -39.46 -24.73 -15.53
CA LEU A 256 -38.37 -25.45 -14.87
C LEU A 256 -38.91 -26.17 -13.64
N ILE A 257 -38.70 -27.48 -13.56
CA ILE A 257 -39.05 -28.29 -12.38
C ILE A 257 -37.77 -28.87 -11.80
N GLY A 258 -37.45 -28.51 -10.55
CA GLY A 258 -36.19 -28.92 -9.93
C GLY A 258 -36.12 -28.74 -8.42
N PRO A 259 -35.05 -29.24 -7.78
CA PRO A 259 -34.78 -29.07 -6.36
C PRO A 259 -34.85 -27.61 -5.89
N PHE A 260 -35.62 -27.35 -4.83
CA PHE A 260 -35.73 -26.02 -4.20
C PHE A 260 -35.80 -26.13 -2.66
N ALA A 261 -35.20 -27.17 -2.08
CA ALA A 261 -35.17 -27.40 -0.64
C ALA A 261 -33.74 -27.63 -0.16
N ALA A 262 -33.39 -27.09 1.01
CA ALA A 262 -32.03 -27.15 1.54
C ALA A 262 -31.50 -28.59 1.71
N GLY A 263 -32.40 -29.55 1.97
CA GLY A 263 -32.08 -30.97 2.13
C GLY A 263 -31.65 -31.70 0.85
N LEU A 264 -31.91 -31.12 -0.33
CA LEU A 264 -31.61 -31.75 -1.63
C LEU A 264 -30.19 -31.46 -2.13
N GLN A 265 -29.45 -30.58 -1.44
CA GLN A 265 -28.04 -30.25 -1.69
C GLN A 265 -27.70 -29.72 -3.09
N ASP A 266 -28.69 -29.22 -3.84
CA ASP A 266 -28.49 -28.60 -5.15
C ASP A 266 -28.50 -27.07 -5.04
N SER A 267 -27.49 -26.53 -4.35
CA SER A 267 -27.39 -25.08 -4.10
C SER A 267 -25.95 -24.60 -4.16
N TYR A 268 -25.72 -23.44 -4.77
CA TYR A 268 -24.39 -22.91 -5.09
C TYR A 268 -24.27 -21.43 -4.73
N TYR A 269 -23.08 -20.99 -4.35
CA TYR A 269 -22.79 -19.56 -4.23
C TYR A 269 -22.47 -18.97 -5.59
N THR A 270 -23.18 -17.91 -5.95
CA THR A 270 -23.09 -17.24 -7.26
C THR A 270 -22.48 -15.85 -7.09
N PRO A 271 -21.98 -15.22 -8.16
CA PRO A 271 -21.31 -13.93 -8.05
C PRO A 271 -22.28 -12.75 -7.81
N ILE A 272 -23.58 -12.92 -8.06
CA ILE A 272 -24.60 -11.88 -7.80
C ILE A 272 -24.91 -11.71 -6.31
N ASP A 273 -24.95 -12.81 -5.56
CA ASP A 273 -25.01 -12.81 -4.10
C ASP A 273 -24.16 -13.96 -3.55
N ARG A 274 -23.12 -13.61 -2.79
CA ARG A 274 -22.20 -14.57 -2.18
C ARG A 274 -22.60 -14.96 -0.75
N SER A 275 -23.66 -14.35 -0.21
CA SER A 275 -24.12 -14.54 1.16
C SER A 275 -25.27 -15.54 1.26
N ALA A 276 -26.07 -15.66 0.21
CA ALA A 276 -27.15 -16.63 0.08
C ALA A 276 -26.85 -17.63 -1.06
N PRO A 277 -27.09 -18.94 -0.84
CA PRO A 277 -26.95 -19.92 -1.92
C PRO A 277 -28.15 -19.83 -2.89
N MET A 278 -27.88 -19.99 -4.17
CA MET A 278 -28.87 -20.10 -5.25
C MET A 278 -29.11 -21.58 -5.57
N TYR A 279 -30.36 -21.99 -5.75
CA TYR A 279 -30.66 -23.38 -6.15
C TYR A 279 -30.33 -23.63 -7.62
N GLY A 280 -29.99 -24.87 -8.00
CA GLY A 280 -29.58 -25.23 -9.36
C GLY A 280 -30.62 -24.86 -10.42
N VAL A 281 -31.90 -25.03 -10.10
CA VAL A 281 -33.01 -24.63 -10.98
C VAL A 281 -33.03 -23.13 -11.29
N GLU A 282 -32.64 -22.27 -10.33
CA GLU A 282 -32.53 -20.81 -10.54
C GLU A 282 -31.27 -20.43 -11.32
N PHE A 283 -30.20 -21.22 -11.16
CA PHE A 283 -29.01 -21.08 -11.99
C PHE A 283 -29.35 -21.39 -13.46
N HIS A 284 -30.14 -22.44 -13.71
CA HIS A 284 -30.64 -22.76 -15.04
C HIS A 284 -31.50 -21.63 -15.61
N ALA A 285 -32.37 -21.01 -14.79
CA ALA A 285 -33.18 -19.86 -15.18
C ALA A 285 -32.32 -18.65 -15.61
N ASN A 286 -31.28 -18.30 -14.84
CA ASN A 286 -30.34 -17.24 -15.20
C ASN A 286 -29.62 -17.50 -16.55
N ILE A 287 -29.23 -18.74 -16.82
CA ILE A 287 -28.60 -19.10 -18.11
C ILE A 287 -29.61 -18.99 -19.26
N ILE A 288 -30.84 -19.48 -19.07
CA ILE A 288 -31.89 -19.39 -20.09
C ILE A 288 -32.18 -17.91 -20.39
N GLU A 289 -32.36 -17.08 -19.36
CA GLU A 289 -32.54 -15.63 -19.49
C GLU A 289 -31.39 -14.96 -20.26
N MET A 290 -30.14 -15.39 -20.04
CA MET A 290 -28.99 -14.92 -20.82
C MET A 290 -29.13 -15.25 -22.31
N PHE A 291 -29.56 -16.47 -22.65
CA PHE A 291 -29.78 -16.88 -24.05
C PHE A 291 -30.93 -16.10 -24.70
N LEU A 292 -32.07 -15.96 -24.00
CA LEU A 292 -33.23 -15.21 -24.49
C LEU A 292 -32.88 -13.75 -24.78
N ASN A 293 -32.09 -13.12 -23.91
CA ASN A 293 -31.65 -11.74 -24.10
C ASN A 293 -30.46 -11.57 -25.05
N GLY A 294 -29.83 -12.67 -25.50
CA GLY A 294 -28.59 -12.64 -26.29
C GLY A 294 -27.42 -11.94 -25.57
N SER A 295 -27.43 -11.90 -24.24
CA SER A 295 -26.50 -11.13 -23.41
C SER A 295 -25.20 -11.91 -23.16
N PHE A 296 -24.45 -12.19 -24.21
CA PHE A 296 -23.23 -12.99 -24.10
C PHE A 296 -22.02 -12.14 -23.66
N LYS A 297 -21.22 -12.66 -22.72
CA LYS A 297 -20.01 -12.00 -22.22
C LYS A 297 -18.77 -12.83 -22.54
N LYS A 298 -17.70 -12.14 -22.94
CA LYS A 298 -16.38 -12.71 -23.25
C LYS A 298 -15.33 -12.18 -22.27
N GLU A 299 -14.64 -13.08 -21.59
CA GLU A 299 -13.47 -12.69 -20.79
C GLU A 299 -12.34 -12.15 -21.68
N ALA A 300 -11.80 -10.99 -21.32
CA ALA A 300 -10.68 -10.38 -22.01
C ALA A 300 -9.37 -11.13 -21.67
N SER A 301 -8.49 -11.28 -22.66
CA SER A 301 -7.21 -11.98 -22.47
C SER A 301 -6.36 -11.35 -21.36
N ASP A 302 -5.99 -12.17 -20.36
CA ASP A 302 -5.08 -11.79 -19.28
C ASP A 302 -3.77 -11.19 -19.81
N ILE A 303 -3.23 -11.75 -20.90
CA ILE A 303 -1.97 -11.28 -21.50
C ILE A 303 -2.12 -9.83 -21.98
N LEU A 304 -3.21 -9.50 -22.68
CA LEU A 304 -3.46 -8.14 -23.15
C LEU A 304 -3.65 -7.18 -21.97
N GLN A 305 -4.38 -7.60 -20.94
CA GLN A 305 -4.60 -6.80 -19.73
C GLN A 305 -3.29 -6.55 -18.96
N LEU A 306 -2.41 -7.56 -18.86
CA LEU A 306 -1.08 -7.43 -18.24
C LEU A 306 -0.15 -6.50 -19.04
N LEU A 307 -0.19 -6.56 -20.37
CA LEU A 307 0.54 -5.64 -21.24
C LEU A 307 0.07 -4.19 -21.05
N LEU A 308 -1.25 -3.97 -21.01
CA LEU A 308 -1.82 -2.65 -20.74
C LEU A 308 -1.47 -2.15 -19.34
N LEU A 309 -1.55 -3.02 -18.33
CA LEU A 309 -1.12 -2.72 -16.97
C LEU A 309 0.34 -2.25 -16.94
N PHE A 310 1.23 -2.99 -17.59
CA PHE A 310 2.65 -2.65 -17.67
C PHE A 310 2.87 -1.27 -18.31
N ILE A 311 2.26 -1.02 -19.48
CA ILE A 311 2.40 0.24 -20.21
C ILE A 311 1.90 1.42 -19.38
N ILE A 312 0.72 1.28 -18.77
CA ILE A 312 0.09 2.33 -17.96
C ILE A 312 0.92 2.60 -16.70
N CYS A 313 1.33 1.55 -15.98
CA CYS A 313 2.13 1.69 -14.77
C CYS A 313 3.52 2.27 -15.05
N PHE A 314 4.14 1.90 -16.17
CA PHE A 314 5.41 2.46 -16.62
C PHE A 314 5.28 3.97 -16.88
N ALA A 315 4.28 4.36 -17.65
CA ALA A 315 4.02 5.77 -17.97
C ALA A 315 3.65 6.57 -16.70
N ALA A 316 2.79 6.02 -15.85
CA ALA A 316 2.37 6.63 -14.59
C ALA A 316 3.57 6.85 -13.65
N LEU A 317 4.40 5.83 -13.40
CA LEU A 317 5.56 5.96 -12.53
C LEU A 317 6.59 6.93 -13.10
N PHE A 318 6.76 6.97 -14.42
CA PHE A 318 7.61 7.99 -15.05
C PHE A 318 7.11 9.41 -14.77
N VAL A 319 5.80 9.66 -14.90
CA VAL A 319 5.19 10.94 -14.54
C VAL A 319 5.37 11.23 -13.05
N PHE A 320 5.12 10.24 -12.19
CA PHE A 320 5.20 10.37 -10.73
C PHE A 320 6.59 10.65 -10.20
N LEU A 321 7.65 10.25 -10.91
CA LEU A 321 9.04 10.57 -10.54
C LEU A 321 9.51 11.88 -11.18
N ARG A 322 8.96 12.27 -12.34
CA ARG A 322 9.44 13.41 -13.12
C ARG A 322 8.79 14.75 -12.77
N PHE A 323 7.52 14.76 -12.38
CA PHE A 323 6.74 15.99 -12.15
C PHE A 323 6.49 16.27 -10.66
N GLY A 324 5.77 17.34 -10.31
CA GLY A 324 5.42 17.66 -8.92
C GLY A 324 4.33 16.74 -8.33
N LEU A 325 4.01 16.92 -7.05
CA LEU A 325 2.97 16.14 -6.36
C LEU A 325 1.58 16.33 -6.99
N ILE A 326 1.20 17.57 -7.30
CA ILE A 326 -0.15 17.89 -7.82
C ILE A 326 -0.41 17.23 -9.18
N PRO A 327 0.47 17.35 -10.21
CA PRO A 327 0.28 16.63 -11.47
C PRO A 327 0.25 15.11 -11.30
N SER A 328 1.07 14.57 -10.37
CA SER A 328 1.13 13.13 -10.10
C SER A 328 -0.18 12.63 -9.47
N ALA A 329 -0.73 13.37 -8.50
CA ALA A 329 -2.01 13.05 -7.88
C ALA A 329 -3.17 13.13 -8.89
N ALA A 330 -3.18 14.17 -9.74
CA ALA A 330 -4.17 14.31 -10.81
C ALA A 330 -4.09 13.15 -11.82
N ALA A 331 -2.88 12.75 -12.23
CA ALA A 331 -2.67 11.60 -13.11
C ALA A 331 -3.12 10.28 -12.45
N CYS A 332 -2.78 10.06 -11.16
CA CYS A 332 -3.24 8.89 -10.42
C CYS A 332 -4.76 8.78 -10.37
N ALA A 333 -5.43 9.87 -9.98
CA ALA A 333 -6.90 9.93 -9.90
C ALA A 333 -7.54 9.76 -11.29
N GLY A 334 -7.02 10.46 -12.31
CA GLY A 334 -7.52 10.40 -13.68
C GLY A 334 -7.41 9.02 -14.30
N ILE A 335 -6.24 8.36 -14.16
CA ILE A 335 -6.04 6.99 -14.67
C ILE A 335 -6.94 6.00 -13.94
N THR A 336 -7.05 6.12 -12.61
CA THR A 336 -7.92 5.25 -11.81
C THR A 336 -9.37 5.38 -12.26
N ALA A 337 -9.92 6.60 -12.30
CA ALA A 337 -11.29 6.85 -12.73
C ALA A 337 -11.54 6.37 -14.17
N LEU A 338 -10.62 6.68 -15.09
CA LEU A 338 -10.73 6.25 -16.49
C LEU A 338 -10.73 4.72 -16.60
N SER A 339 -9.86 4.02 -15.87
CA SER A 339 -9.79 2.56 -15.92
C SER A 339 -11.08 1.89 -15.42
N LEU A 340 -11.71 2.42 -14.36
CA LEU A 340 -13.00 1.93 -13.86
C LEU A 340 -14.14 2.22 -14.83
N ILE A 341 -14.19 3.44 -15.41
CA ILE A 341 -15.19 3.80 -16.42
C ILE A 341 -15.05 2.92 -17.66
N CYS A 342 -13.83 2.72 -18.16
CA CYS A 342 -13.57 1.83 -19.29
C CYS A 342 -13.96 0.38 -18.98
N SER A 343 -13.67 -0.11 -17.79
CA SER A 343 -14.06 -1.47 -17.36
C SER A 343 -15.58 -1.65 -17.31
N ALA A 344 -16.32 -0.64 -16.84
CA ALA A 344 -17.79 -0.65 -16.85
C ALA A 344 -18.35 -0.60 -18.28
N ALA A 345 -17.81 0.29 -19.13
CA ALA A 345 -18.27 0.46 -20.50
C ALA A 345 -17.98 -0.78 -21.37
N LEU A 346 -16.83 -1.42 -21.20
CA LEU A 346 -16.48 -2.64 -21.91
C LEU A 346 -17.35 -3.82 -21.48
N TYR A 347 -17.75 -3.90 -20.20
CA TYR A 347 -18.70 -4.90 -19.74
C TYR A 347 -20.08 -4.77 -20.39
N GLN A 348 -20.57 -3.53 -20.56
CA GLN A 348 -21.79 -3.28 -21.31
C GLN A 348 -21.67 -3.74 -22.77
N ASN A 349 -20.48 -3.61 -23.37
CA ASN A 349 -20.17 -4.11 -24.71
C ASN A 349 -19.81 -5.62 -24.78
N GLY A 350 -20.03 -6.38 -23.71
CA GLY A 350 -19.83 -7.82 -23.72
C GLY A 350 -18.44 -8.31 -23.28
N HIS A 351 -17.60 -7.47 -22.67
CA HIS A 351 -16.26 -7.86 -22.23
C HIS A 351 -16.08 -7.85 -20.71
N VAL A 352 -15.59 -8.95 -20.16
CA VAL A 352 -15.27 -9.06 -18.73
C VAL A 352 -13.78 -8.79 -18.53
N LEU A 353 -13.45 -7.76 -17.75
CA LEU A 353 -12.07 -7.35 -17.45
C LEU A 353 -11.76 -7.49 -15.97
N HIS A 354 -10.48 -7.36 -15.60
CA HIS A 354 -9.99 -7.23 -14.24
C HIS A 354 -10.03 -5.74 -13.81
N PRO A 355 -11.07 -5.29 -13.08
CA PRO A 355 -11.25 -3.87 -12.78
C PRO A 355 -10.21 -3.33 -11.79
N LEU A 356 -9.53 -4.18 -11.00
CA LEU A 356 -8.67 -3.75 -9.91
C LEU A 356 -7.19 -3.61 -10.32
N TRP A 357 -6.73 -4.32 -11.35
CA TRP A 357 -5.31 -4.37 -11.70
C TRP A 357 -4.69 -2.99 -11.93
N ILE A 358 -5.31 -2.16 -12.79
CA ILE A 358 -4.79 -0.82 -13.10
C ILE A 358 -4.94 0.13 -11.90
N PRO A 359 -6.11 0.28 -11.26
CA PRO A 359 -6.25 1.10 -10.05
C PRO A 359 -5.25 0.77 -8.95
N PHE A 360 -5.14 -0.51 -8.59
CA PHE A 360 -4.23 -0.96 -7.54
C PHE A 360 -2.78 -0.61 -7.90
N GLY A 361 -2.40 -0.91 -9.14
CA GLY A 361 -1.06 -0.66 -9.63
C GLY A 361 -0.65 0.81 -9.57
N VAL A 362 -1.50 1.68 -10.10
CA VAL A 362 -1.23 3.13 -10.16
C VAL A 362 -1.24 3.75 -8.77
N ILE A 363 -2.18 3.37 -7.89
CA ILE A 363 -2.22 3.87 -6.51
C ILE A 363 -1.00 3.42 -5.73
N LEU A 364 -0.62 2.14 -5.82
CA LEU A 364 0.56 1.63 -5.11
C LEU A 364 1.84 2.34 -5.56
N LEU A 365 2.04 2.51 -6.87
CA LEU A 365 3.19 3.22 -7.42
C LEU A 365 3.18 4.71 -7.04
N PHE A 366 2.02 5.33 -6.95
CA PHE A 366 1.88 6.70 -6.46
C PHE A 366 2.32 6.82 -4.99
N LEU A 367 1.86 5.90 -4.11
CA LEU A 367 2.28 5.86 -2.70
C LEU A 367 3.79 5.64 -2.55
N ILE A 368 4.36 4.70 -3.33
CA ILE A 368 5.81 4.47 -3.36
C ILE A 368 6.56 5.74 -3.82
N SER A 369 6.02 6.48 -4.80
CA SER A 369 6.63 7.72 -5.28
C SER A 369 6.61 8.83 -4.22
N ILE A 370 5.56 8.91 -3.40
CA ILE A 370 5.47 9.84 -2.27
C ILE A 370 6.53 9.48 -1.22
N ALA A 371 6.62 8.20 -0.84
CA ALA A 371 7.60 7.72 0.12
C ALA A 371 9.04 8.02 -0.37
N TYR A 372 9.33 7.76 -1.65
CA TYR A 372 10.61 8.09 -2.26
C TYR A 372 10.94 9.59 -2.16
N ARG A 373 9.97 10.47 -2.43
CA ARG A 373 10.15 11.93 -2.29
C ARG A 373 10.40 12.35 -0.85
N TYR A 374 9.63 11.81 0.08
CA TYR A 374 9.79 12.10 1.51
C TYR A 374 11.18 11.71 2.01
N VAL A 375 11.64 10.50 1.69
CA VAL A 375 12.97 10.01 2.09
C VAL A 375 14.08 10.88 1.50
N ASN A 376 14.01 11.22 0.22
CA ASN A 376 15.03 12.09 -0.39
C ASN A 376 15.02 13.50 0.22
N ALA A 377 13.86 14.09 0.48
CA ALA A 377 13.76 15.40 1.13
C ALA A 377 14.33 15.36 2.56
N ALA A 378 14.11 14.26 3.30
CA ALA A 378 14.66 14.05 4.62
C ALA A 378 16.20 13.91 4.60
N LEU A 379 16.74 13.18 3.63
CA LEU A 379 18.19 13.01 3.45
C LEU A 379 18.87 14.32 3.07
N GLU A 380 18.30 15.10 2.15
CA GLU A 380 18.80 16.42 1.79
C GLU A 380 18.82 17.36 3.00
N ARG A 381 17.74 17.37 3.79
CA ARG A 381 17.68 18.17 5.03
C ARG A 381 18.78 17.79 6.01
N GLN A 382 19.04 16.50 6.20
CA GLN A 382 20.09 16.02 7.10
C GLN A 382 21.50 16.42 6.63
N GLN A 383 21.76 16.36 5.31
CA GLN A 383 23.05 16.78 4.74
C GLN A 383 23.29 18.27 4.92
N VAL A 384 22.24 19.08 4.72
CA VAL A 384 22.29 20.52 4.98
C VAL A 384 22.64 20.77 6.44
N THR A 385 21.90 20.17 7.39
CA THR A 385 22.18 20.35 8.83
C THR A 385 23.61 19.97 9.22
N ARG A 386 24.11 18.81 8.78
CA ARG A 386 25.49 18.36 9.08
C ARG A 386 26.57 19.29 8.50
N THR A 387 26.28 19.94 7.38
CA THR A 387 27.21 20.90 6.79
C THR A 387 27.22 22.19 7.60
N PHE A 388 26.05 22.69 8.02
CA PHE A 388 25.94 23.90 8.84
C PHE A 388 26.53 23.76 10.24
N GLU A 389 26.45 22.59 10.88
CA GLU A 389 27.06 22.30 12.19
C GLU A 389 28.60 22.41 12.22
N ARG A 390 29.27 22.33 11.06
CA ARG A 390 30.73 22.48 10.96
C ARG A 390 31.20 23.93 10.92
N TYR A 391 30.31 24.88 10.68
CA TYR A 391 30.66 26.29 10.45
C TYR A 391 30.05 27.25 11.48
N VAL A 392 29.16 26.77 12.34
CA VAL A 392 28.47 27.59 13.35
C VAL A 392 28.35 26.76 14.64
N ALA A 393 28.61 27.38 15.80
CA ALA A 393 28.49 26.73 17.10
C ALA A 393 27.15 25.96 17.23
N PRO A 394 27.13 24.71 17.74
CA PRO A 394 25.93 23.85 17.76
C PRO A 394 24.72 24.49 18.44
N GLN A 395 24.97 25.39 19.39
CA GLN A 395 23.96 26.14 20.15
C GLN A 395 23.17 27.11 19.23
N ILE A 396 23.82 27.71 18.24
CA ILE A 396 23.20 28.65 17.29
C ILE A 396 22.39 27.89 16.23
N VAL A 397 22.90 26.74 15.75
CA VAL A 397 22.16 25.89 14.78
C VAL A 397 20.83 25.43 15.37
N LYS A 398 20.81 25.06 16.66
CA LYS A 398 19.58 24.70 17.37
C LYS A 398 18.58 25.85 17.45
N GLU A 399 19.06 27.07 17.67
CA GLU A 399 18.20 28.25 17.75
C GLU A 399 17.60 28.62 16.38
N ILE A 400 18.40 28.57 15.31
CA ILE A 400 17.93 28.81 13.93
C ILE A 400 16.85 27.80 13.53
N LEU A 401 17.02 26.52 13.91
CA LEU A 401 16.04 25.47 13.63
C LEU A 401 14.73 25.66 14.42
N LYS A 402 14.75 26.37 15.54
CA LYS A 402 13.61 26.56 16.45
C LYS A 402 12.86 27.87 16.22
N GLU A 403 13.57 28.98 16.06
CA GLU A 403 13.01 30.34 15.93
C GLU A 403 12.97 30.84 14.47
N GLY A 404 13.54 30.10 13.52
CA GLY A 404 13.61 30.51 12.11
C GLY A 404 14.67 31.59 11.86
N THR A 405 14.69 32.13 10.64
CA THR A 405 15.72 33.08 10.18
C THR A 405 15.67 34.46 10.83
N GLU A 406 14.66 34.77 11.64
CA GLU A 406 14.59 36.05 12.38
C GLU A 406 15.70 36.16 13.44
N SER A 407 16.12 35.03 14.02
CA SER A 407 17.28 34.94 14.92
C SER A 407 18.63 35.29 14.26
N LEU A 408 18.66 35.38 12.92
CA LEU A 408 19.85 35.73 12.12
C LEU A 408 19.90 37.22 11.74
N SER A 409 18.98 38.05 12.22
CA SER A 409 19.00 39.49 11.94
C SER A 409 20.20 40.18 12.60
N LEU A 410 20.68 41.26 11.97
CA LEU A 410 21.75 42.12 12.51
C LEU A 410 21.28 42.79 13.80
N GLY A 411 22.15 42.77 14.81
CA GLY A 411 21.87 43.32 16.13
C GLY A 411 22.29 42.37 17.24
N GLY A 412 22.11 42.81 18.48
CA GLY A 412 22.43 42.00 19.65
C GLY A 412 21.63 42.42 20.86
N LYS A 413 21.59 41.56 21.86
CA LYS A 413 20.95 41.81 23.15
C LYS A 413 22.03 42.14 24.18
N LEU A 414 21.71 43.04 25.11
CA LEU A 414 22.56 43.30 26.26
C LEU A 414 22.44 42.10 27.21
N CYS A 415 23.53 41.38 27.41
CA CYS A 415 23.63 40.19 28.25
C CYS A 415 24.73 40.38 29.30
N GLU A 416 24.55 39.81 30.49
CA GLU A 416 25.67 39.62 31.42
C GLU A 416 26.39 38.33 31.06
N ILE A 417 27.66 38.45 30.69
CA ILE A 417 28.45 37.31 30.21
C ILE A 417 29.79 37.22 30.93
N ALA A 418 30.27 36.00 31.13
CA ALA A 418 31.66 35.73 31.46
C ALA A 418 32.42 35.57 30.14
N VAL A 419 33.54 36.29 29.97
CA VAL A 419 34.36 36.28 28.77
C VAL A 419 35.75 35.77 29.11
N LEU A 420 36.25 34.86 28.27
CA LEU A 420 37.57 34.25 28.38
C LEU A 420 38.37 34.53 27.10
N PHE A 421 39.60 34.98 27.30
CA PHE A 421 40.62 35.04 26.26
C PHE A 421 41.79 34.14 26.63
N VAL A 422 42.31 33.41 25.65
CA VAL A 422 43.54 32.62 25.75
C VAL A 422 44.47 33.04 24.64
N ASP A 423 45.77 33.07 24.90
CA ASP A 423 46.81 33.35 23.90
C ASP A 423 48.07 32.53 24.22
N VAL A 424 48.80 32.12 23.19
CA VAL A 424 50.01 31.31 23.33
C VAL A 424 51.23 32.22 23.50
N ARG A 425 51.90 32.09 24.65
CA ARG A 425 53.06 32.93 24.97
C ARG A 425 54.26 32.60 24.09
N GLY A 426 54.73 33.61 23.37
CA GLY A 426 55.87 33.50 22.46
C GLY A 426 55.54 32.84 21.13
N PHE A 427 54.27 32.68 20.77
CA PHE A 427 53.86 32.00 19.52
C PHE A 427 54.47 32.62 18.27
N THR A 428 54.52 33.97 18.18
CA THR A 428 55.13 34.64 17.02
C THR A 428 56.60 34.25 16.87
N THR A 429 57.38 34.35 17.95
CA THR A 429 58.80 33.97 17.95
C THR A 429 59.01 32.49 17.68
N MET A 430 58.11 31.63 18.17
CA MET A 430 58.10 30.20 17.88
C MET A 430 57.81 29.92 16.40
N SER A 431 56.79 30.54 15.82
CA SER A 431 56.40 30.33 14.43
C SER A 431 57.44 30.83 13.42
N GLU A 432 58.22 31.87 13.75
CA GLU A 432 59.32 32.37 12.92
C GLU A 432 60.50 31.40 12.80
N ARG A 433 60.70 30.49 13.76
CA ARG A 433 61.80 29.51 13.77
C ARG A 433 61.42 28.11 13.30
N MET A 434 60.13 27.85 13.06
CA MET A 434 59.58 26.53 12.74
C MET A 434 59.16 26.42 11.27
N LYS A 435 59.01 25.19 10.77
CA LYS A 435 58.42 25.00 9.43
C LYS A 435 56.90 25.26 9.47
N PRO A 436 56.31 25.80 8.40
CA PRO A 436 54.87 26.08 8.36
C PRO A 436 53.98 24.88 8.73
N GLU A 437 54.36 23.66 8.33
CA GLU A 437 53.62 22.44 8.63
C GLU A 437 53.62 22.11 10.13
N GLU A 438 54.74 22.34 10.82
CA GLU A 438 54.89 22.11 12.26
C GLU A 438 54.12 23.16 13.06
N VAL A 439 54.11 24.42 12.59
CA VAL A 439 53.27 25.49 13.18
C VAL A 439 51.79 25.14 13.07
N VAL A 440 51.34 24.67 11.90
CA VAL A 440 49.95 24.24 11.70
C VAL A 440 49.59 23.02 12.55
N TYR A 441 50.53 22.08 12.73
CA TYR A 441 50.34 20.91 13.59
C TYR A 441 50.11 21.31 15.06
N ILE A 442 50.99 22.15 15.62
CA ILE A 442 50.84 22.68 16.99
C ILE A 442 49.53 23.45 17.13
N LEU A 443 49.28 24.38 16.19
CA LEU A 443 48.11 25.23 16.25
C LEU A 443 46.82 24.40 16.24
N ASN A 444 46.68 23.43 15.34
CA ASN A 444 45.49 22.58 15.29
C ASN A 444 45.29 21.78 16.58
N ARG A 445 46.36 21.23 17.19
CA ARG A 445 46.25 20.50 18.46
C ARG A 445 45.84 21.41 19.61
N TYR A 446 46.44 22.59 19.72
CA TYR A 446 46.08 23.58 20.72
C TYR A 446 44.63 24.06 20.56
N LEU A 447 44.22 24.47 19.35
CA LEU A 447 42.86 24.95 19.10
C LEU A 447 41.82 23.83 19.36
N THR A 448 42.16 22.57 19.02
CA THR A 448 41.31 21.40 19.32
C THR A 448 41.14 21.19 20.83
N MET A 449 42.24 21.23 21.59
CA MET A 449 42.23 21.08 23.05
C MET A 449 41.40 22.19 23.70
N THR A 450 41.64 23.44 23.30
CA THR A 450 40.95 24.62 23.83
C THR A 450 39.45 24.58 23.52
N SER A 451 39.08 24.28 22.27
CA SER A 451 37.67 24.13 21.88
C SER A 451 36.96 23.05 22.68
N ALA A 452 37.61 21.90 22.90
CA ALA A 452 37.03 20.80 23.67
C ALA A 452 36.78 21.19 25.15
N CYS A 453 37.67 21.99 25.76
CA CYS A 453 37.48 22.49 27.12
C CYS A 453 36.31 23.48 27.20
N ILE A 454 36.19 24.39 26.22
CA ILE A 454 35.09 25.35 26.13
C ILE A 454 33.75 24.63 25.97
N GLU A 455 33.66 23.69 25.03
CA GLU A 455 32.43 22.93 24.76
C GLU A 455 32.01 22.08 25.97
N ARG A 456 32.96 21.39 26.62
CA ARG A 456 32.70 20.56 27.81
C ARG A 456 32.08 21.37 28.94
N ASN A 457 32.53 22.62 29.11
CA ASN A 457 32.04 23.52 30.13
C ASN A 457 30.93 24.47 29.60
N ARG A 458 30.24 24.08 28.52
CA ARG A 458 29.06 24.77 27.97
C ARG A 458 29.32 26.23 27.54
N GLY A 459 30.57 26.55 27.20
CA GLY A 459 30.91 27.85 26.63
C GLY A 459 30.51 27.94 25.17
N THR A 460 30.33 29.18 24.70
CA THR A 460 30.20 29.51 23.29
C THR A 460 31.56 29.98 22.79
N LEU A 461 32.20 29.18 21.95
CA LEU A 461 33.39 29.60 21.22
C LEU A 461 32.98 30.70 20.22
N ASP A 462 33.55 31.89 20.38
CA ASP A 462 33.29 33.02 19.48
C ASP A 462 34.15 32.90 18.23
N LYS A 463 35.48 32.97 18.40
CA LYS A 463 36.43 32.87 17.28
C LYS A 463 37.83 32.53 17.74
N PHE A 464 38.61 32.04 16.78
CA PHE A 464 40.07 31.99 16.85
C PHE A 464 40.66 33.21 16.15
N VAL A 465 41.64 33.85 16.77
CA VAL A 465 42.38 35.00 16.24
C VAL A 465 43.86 34.64 16.22
N GLY A 466 44.29 33.93 15.18
CA GLY A 466 45.63 33.33 15.15
C GLY A 466 45.74 32.23 16.21
N ASP A 467 46.64 32.42 17.17
CA ASP A 467 46.84 31.58 18.36
C ASP A 467 46.00 32.01 19.57
N ALA A 468 45.27 33.13 19.47
CA ALA A 468 44.34 33.54 20.50
C ALA A 468 42.96 32.88 20.33
N THR A 469 42.31 32.55 21.44
CA THR A 469 40.94 32.01 21.48
C THR A 469 40.04 32.91 22.32
N MET A 470 38.87 33.26 21.79
CA MET A 470 37.83 33.98 22.52
C MET A 470 36.61 33.09 22.72
N ALA A 471 36.11 33.03 23.96
CA ALA A 471 34.87 32.35 24.31
C ALA A 471 34.09 33.13 25.36
N PHE A 472 32.78 32.86 25.45
CA PHE A 472 31.94 33.45 26.48
C PHE A 472 30.85 32.49 26.98
N TRP A 473 30.30 32.80 28.15
CA TRP A 473 29.21 32.07 28.80
C TRP A 473 28.08 33.04 29.17
N GLY A 474 26.84 32.55 29.16
CA GLY A 474 25.64 33.35 29.48
C GLY A 474 24.87 33.86 28.25
N ALA A 475 25.34 33.55 27.04
CA ALA A 475 24.64 33.79 25.78
C ALA A 475 25.05 32.70 24.75
N PRO A 476 24.22 32.35 23.74
CA PRO A 476 22.85 32.86 23.50
C PRO A 476 21.83 32.37 24.53
N LEU A 477 22.16 31.31 25.29
CA LEU A 477 21.33 30.79 26.37
C LEU A 477 21.90 31.27 27.73
N PRO A 478 21.03 31.68 28.67
CA PRO A 478 21.48 32.02 30.01
C PRO A 478 22.08 30.79 30.70
N GLU A 479 23.23 30.98 31.36
CA GLU A 479 23.92 29.94 32.12
C GLU A 479 24.11 30.43 33.56
N PRO A 480 23.38 29.87 34.54
CA PRO A 480 23.40 30.35 35.92
C PRO A 480 24.79 30.32 36.57
N ASP A 481 25.66 29.38 36.18
CA ASP A 481 27.02 29.25 36.73
C ASP A 481 28.09 29.72 35.74
N SER A 482 27.75 30.68 34.87
CA SER A 482 28.60 31.17 33.76
C SER A 482 29.99 31.62 34.22
N ILE A 483 30.09 32.31 35.36
CA ILE A 483 31.35 32.79 35.93
C ILE A 483 32.25 31.62 36.35
N TYR A 484 31.68 30.65 37.08
CA TYR A 484 32.43 29.47 37.52
C TYR A 484 32.87 28.62 36.34
N LEU A 485 31.99 28.36 35.38
CA LEU A 485 32.31 27.56 34.20
C LEU A 485 33.42 28.21 33.35
N ALA A 486 33.44 29.54 33.23
CA ALA A 486 34.52 30.25 32.56
C ALA A 486 35.87 30.09 33.31
N VAL A 487 35.87 30.24 34.64
CA VAL A 487 37.08 30.07 35.47
C VAL A 487 37.57 28.63 35.48
N LYS A 488 36.67 27.66 35.59
CA LYS A 488 36.97 26.23 35.46
C LYS A 488 37.56 25.91 34.09
N THR A 489 37.01 26.47 33.02
CA THR A 489 37.54 26.32 31.66
C THR A 489 38.95 26.91 31.55
N ALA A 490 39.19 28.07 32.15
CA ALA A 490 40.51 28.70 32.15
C ALA A 490 41.57 27.81 32.81
N GLN A 491 41.25 27.20 33.96
CA GLN A 491 42.15 26.25 34.62
C GLN A 491 42.35 24.99 33.76
N GLU A 492 41.27 24.38 33.24
CA GLU A 492 41.36 23.19 32.38
C GLU A 492 42.21 23.45 31.12
N ILE A 493 42.17 24.67 30.56
CA ILE A 493 42.99 25.06 29.41
C ILE A 493 44.47 25.19 29.81
N VAL A 494 44.79 25.77 30.96
CA VAL A 494 46.17 25.84 31.46
C VAL A 494 46.73 24.43 31.69
N GLU A 495 46.01 23.56 32.40
CA GLU A 495 46.42 22.17 32.63
C GLU A 495 46.51 21.37 31.32
N GLY A 496 45.58 21.60 30.39
CA GLY A 496 45.59 20.97 29.08
C GLY A 496 46.76 21.43 28.21
N ALA A 497 47.15 22.70 28.30
CA ALA A 497 48.31 23.25 27.62
C ALA A 497 49.62 22.70 28.20
N GLU A 498 49.71 22.51 29.52
CA GLU A 498 50.87 21.87 30.17
C GLU A 498 51.07 20.44 29.66
N ARG A 499 50.01 19.62 29.64
CA ARG A 499 50.08 18.25 29.08
C ARG A 499 50.43 18.25 27.59
N LEU A 500 49.84 19.16 26.82
CA LEU A 500 50.17 19.30 25.40
C LEU A 500 51.63 19.74 25.21
N SER A 501 52.16 20.58 26.11
CA SER A 501 53.56 20.98 26.10
C SER A 501 54.50 19.80 26.38
N GLU A 502 54.13 18.87 27.26
CA GLU A 502 54.90 17.65 27.51
C GLU A 502 54.96 16.80 26.24
N ASP A 503 53.81 16.54 25.60
CA ASP A 503 53.72 15.81 24.33
C ASP A 503 54.60 16.46 23.24
N LEU A 504 54.46 17.79 23.05
CA LEU A 504 55.17 18.52 22.00
C LEU A 504 56.68 18.59 22.25
N ASN A 505 57.10 18.65 23.51
CA ASN A 505 58.51 18.64 23.87
C ASN A 505 59.14 17.26 23.57
N GLU A 506 58.41 16.17 23.79
CA GLU A 506 58.87 14.82 23.41
C GLU A 506 58.87 14.60 21.88
N GLU A 507 57.83 15.07 21.19
CA GLU A 507 57.66 14.85 19.74
C GLU A 507 58.61 15.71 18.89
N ILE A 508 58.72 17.00 19.22
CA ILE A 508 59.37 18.00 18.36
C ILE A 508 60.23 19.03 19.12
N GLY A 509 60.41 18.87 20.44
CA GLY A 509 61.31 19.71 21.25
C GLY A 509 60.81 21.14 21.51
N GLU A 510 59.48 21.34 21.53
CA GLU A 510 58.86 22.65 21.70
C GLU A 510 57.99 22.71 22.98
N GLU A 511 58.07 23.84 23.70
CA GLU A 511 57.22 24.10 24.88
C GLU A 511 56.06 25.03 24.51
N LEU A 512 54.87 24.71 25.03
CA LEU A 512 53.66 25.50 24.87
C LEU A 512 53.19 26.04 26.24
N ARG A 513 53.05 27.35 26.35
CA ARG A 513 52.44 27.97 27.53
C ARG A 513 51.38 28.98 27.12
N VAL A 514 50.28 29.00 27.84
CA VAL A 514 49.16 29.91 27.55
C VAL A 514 48.94 30.90 28.68
N GLY A 515 48.59 32.13 28.34
CA GLY A 515 48.03 33.09 29.28
C GLY A 515 46.52 33.10 29.14
N VAL A 516 45.79 33.16 30.25
CA VAL A 516 44.32 33.20 30.23
C VAL A 516 43.81 34.40 31.01
N GLY A 517 42.84 35.12 30.43
CA GLY A 517 42.15 36.24 31.06
C GLY A 517 40.66 35.99 31.16
N VAL A 518 40.07 36.15 32.35
CA VAL A 518 38.62 36.00 32.58
C VAL A 518 38.03 37.25 33.22
N HIS A 519 36.95 37.75 32.63
CA HIS A 519 36.18 38.87 33.16
C HIS A 519 34.68 38.60 33.06
N PHE A 520 33.89 39.26 33.91
CA PHE A 520 32.43 39.18 33.91
C PHE A 520 31.82 40.58 33.91
N GLY A 521 30.78 40.79 33.11
CA GLY A 521 30.06 42.04 33.03
C GLY A 521 29.09 42.12 31.84
N PRO A 522 28.42 43.27 31.67
CA PRO A 522 27.49 43.48 30.57
C PRO A 522 28.21 43.58 29.23
N ALA A 523 27.71 42.91 28.19
CA ALA A 523 28.14 43.04 26.81
C ALA A 523 26.96 42.89 25.85
N VAL A 524 27.08 43.42 24.64
CA VAL A 524 26.10 43.19 23.58
C VAL A 524 26.51 41.93 22.82
N VAL A 525 25.63 40.92 22.81
CA VAL A 525 25.86 39.64 22.11
C VAL A 525 24.85 39.48 20.99
N GLY A 526 25.33 39.18 19.79
CA GLY A 526 24.48 38.95 18.63
C GLY A 526 25.24 38.91 17.32
N ASN A 527 24.51 38.97 16.20
CA ASN A 527 25.10 39.00 14.87
C ASN A 527 25.62 40.40 14.56
N MET A 528 26.95 40.51 14.44
CA MET A 528 27.66 41.75 14.12
C MET A 528 28.32 41.64 12.75
N GLY A 529 28.48 42.76 12.04
CA GLY A 529 29.14 42.81 10.74
C GLY A 529 28.26 43.44 9.67
N SER A 530 28.25 42.85 8.48
CA SER A 530 27.45 43.30 7.33
C SER A 530 26.42 42.26 6.95
N GLU A 531 25.37 42.64 6.22
CA GLU A 531 24.34 41.68 5.74
C GLU A 531 24.92 40.50 4.95
N ARG A 532 26.11 40.65 4.35
CA ARG A 532 26.77 39.62 3.55
C ARG A 532 27.79 38.80 4.34
N ARG A 533 28.17 39.24 5.54
CA ARG A 533 29.16 38.59 6.40
C ARG A 533 28.89 38.98 7.85
N MET A 534 28.28 38.06 8.58
CA MET A 534 27.88 38.23 9.98
C MET A 534 28.66 37.25 10.84
N ASP A 535 29.18 37.74 11.96
CA ASP A 535 29.78 36.93 13.00
C ASP A 535 28.93 37.07 14.27
N PHE A 536 28.50 35.95 14.84
CA PHE A 536 27.85 35.97 16.15
C PHE A 536 28.92 36.15 17.22
N THR A 537 28.97 37.33 17.83
CA THR A 537 30.09 37.74 18.69
C THR A 537 29.62 38.65 19.82
N ALA A 538 30.45 38.80 20.84
CA ALA A 538 30.22 39.74 21.92
C ALA A 538 31.03 41.03 21.71
N ILE A 539 30.41 42.20 21.95
CA ILE A 539 31.07 43.51 21.89
C ILE A 539 30.78 44.29 23.18
N GLY A 540 31.81 44.88 23.77
CA GLY A 540 31.68 45.75 24.93
C GLY A 540 32.98 45.95 25.70
N ASP A 541 32.93 46.81 26.72
CA ASP A 541 34.04 47.01 27.65
C ASP A 541 34.43 45.70 28.37
N THR A 542 33.44 44.82 28.64
CA THR A 542 33.68 43.50 29.25
C THR A 542 34.63 42.64 28.42
N VAL A 543 34.41 42.57 27.10
CA VAL A 543 35.25 41.82 26.15
C VAL A 543 36.67 42.38 26.10
N ASN A 544 36.79 43.71 25.98
CA ASN A 544 38.08 44.39 25.97
C ASN A 544 38.87 44.21 27.28
N THR A 545 38.17 44.07 28.41
CA THR A 545 38.79 43.86 29.72
C THR A 545 39.35 42.46 29.84
N ALA A 546 38.59 41.43 29.41
CA ALA A 546 39.07 40.05 29.38
C ALA A 546 40.32 39.91 28.50
N ALA A 547 40.31 40.50 27.30
CA ALA A 547 41.47 40.51 26.41
C ALA A 547 42.70 41.20 27.05
N ARG A 548 42.50 42.28 27.81
CA ARG A 548 43.60 42.97 28.52
C ARG A 548 44.13 42.16 29.70
N LEU A 549 43.26 41.46 30.42
CA LEU A 549 43.67 40.54 31.49
C LEU A 549 44.52 39.41 30.92
N GLU A 550 44.05 38.82 29.82
CA GLU A 550 44.80 37.80 29.08
C GLU A 550 46.15 38.37 28.70
N ALA A 551 46.24 39.48 27.95
CA ALA A 551 47.51 40.01 27.44
C ALA A 551 48.58 40.30 28.52
N ASN A 552 48.19 40.42 29.79
CA ASN A 552 49.10 40.61 30.93
C ASN A 552 49.36 39.33 31.75
N ALA A 553 48.63 38.24 31.50
CA ALA A 553 48.77 36.96 32.18
C ALA A 553 50.04 36.22 31.71
N PRO A 554 50.98 35.85 32.60
CA PRO A 554 52.12 35.02 32.25
C PRO A 554 51.69 33.63 31.75
N GLY A 555 52.60 32.93 31.06
CA GLY A 555 52.35 31.56 30.62
C GLY A 555 52.11 30.63 31.82
N GLY A 556 51.03 29.84 31.75
CA GLY A 556 50.58 28.95 32.82
C GLY A 556 49.75 29.65 33.90
N LYS A 557 49.30 30.89 33.67
CA LYS A 557 48.56 31.68 34.67
C LYS A 557 47.20 32.14 34.14
N VAL A 558 46.24 32.18 35.06
CA VAL A 558 44.90 32.72 34.82
C VAL A 558 44.75 34.01 35.61
N TYR A 559 44.54 35.12 34.91
CA TYR A 559 44.24 36.41 35.50
C TYR A 559 42.74 36.70 35.42
N ILE A 560 42.19 37.13 36.56
CA ILE A 560 40.78 37.44 36.69
C ILE A 560 40.58 38.83 37.28
N SER A 561 39.45 39.44 36.99
CA SER A 561 39.05 40.71 37.62
C SER A 561 38.50 40.49 39.04
N ARG A 562 38.57 41.52 39.89
CA ARG A 562 37.90 41.55 41.20
C ARG A 562 36.43 41.08 41.18
N VAL A 563 35.65 41.50 40.19
CA VAL A 563 34.23 41.08 40.03
C VAL A 563 34.06 39.56 39.94
N VAL A 564 34.98 38.88 39.24
CA VAL A 564 34.97 37.41 39.11
C VAL A 564 35.39 36.76 40.43
N ALA A 565 36.39 37.32 41.11
CA ALA A 565 36.85 36.82 42.40
C ALA A 565 35.78 36.93 43.48
N ASP A 566 35.07 38.07 43.55
CA ASP A 566 34.02 38.31 44.54
C ASP A 566 32.82 37.37 44.32
N ALA A 567 32.44 37.17 43.05
CA ALA A 567 31.36 36.25 42.67
C ALA A 567 31.65 34.78 43.00
N LEU A 568 32.92 34.40 43.15
CA LEU A 568 33.36 33.03 43.41
C LEU A 568 34.11 32.88 44.75
N SER A 569 33.98 33.84 45.67
CA SER A 569 34.81 33.97 46.88
C SER A 569 34.89 32.71 47.77
N GLU A 570 33.89 31.81 47.72
CA GLU A 570 33.88 30.54 48.47
C GLU A 570 34.32 29.31 47.66
N ARG A 571 34.59 29.49 46.36
CA ARG A 571 34.88 28.40 45.40
C ARG A 571 36.27 28.49 44.79
N ILE A 572 36.99 29.60 44.99
CA ILE A 572 38.33 29.80 44.42
C ILE A 572 39.26 30.51 45.41
N THR A 573 40.55 30.19 45.33
CA THR A 573 41.61 30.92 46.01
C THR A 573 42.33 31.83 45.02
N THR A 574 42.54 33.09 45.39
CA THR A 574 43.14 34.11 44.51
C THR A 574 44.18 34.94 45.25
N VAL A 575 45.14 35.51 44.50
CA VAL A 575 46.13 36.46 45.04
C VAL A 575 46.04 37.77 44.27
N SER A 576 45.87 38.88 44.99
CA SER A 576 45.91 40.21 44.39
C SER A 576 47.31 40.55 43.91
N LEU A 577 47.40 41.09 42.69
CA LEU A 577 48.65 41.58 42.12
C LEU A 577 48.91 43.05 42.47
N GLY A 578 48.00 43.72 43.19
CA GLY A 578 48.11 45.13 43.54
C GLY A 578 48.35 46.03 42.32
N ASP A 579 49.25 47.01 42.46
CA ASP A 579 49.62 47.96 41.40
C ASP A 579 50.60 47.41 40.35
N THR A 580 51.02 46.14 40.45
CA THR A 580 52.07 45.58 39.56
C THR A 580 51.60 45.41 38.12
N VAL A 581 50.29 45.29 37.90
CA VAL A 581 49.69 45.13 36.56
C VAL A 581 48.65 46.22 36.35
N ARG A 582 48.95 47.20 35.49
CA ARG A 582 48.03 48.29 35.14
C ARG A 582 47.45 48.09 33.74
N LEU A 583 46.14 47.85 33.65
CA LEU A 583 45.46 47.74 32.37
C LEU A 583 45.27 49.13 31.74
N LYS A 584 45.90 49.36 30.58
CA LYS A 584 45.81 50.61 29.82
C LYS A 584 44.33 50.99 29.58
N GLY A 585 43.92 52.19 29.97
CA GLY A 585 42.56 52.71 29.74
C GLY A 585 41.49 52.27 30.75
N LYS A 586 41.88 51.66 31.89
CA LYS A 586 41.00 51.50 33.06
C LYS A 586 41.25 52.62 34.09
N LYS A 587 40.23 52.91 34.91
CA LYS A 587 40.33 53.89 36.00
C LYS A 587 41.39 53.46 37.01
N GLU A 588 41.97 54.42 37.72
CA GLU A 588 42.78 54.13 38.92
C GLU A 588 41.93 53.27 39.89
N GLY A 589 42.46 52.11 40.29
CA GLY A 589 41.79 51.15 41.19
C GLY A 589 41.19 49.89 40.54
N PHE A 590 41.37 49.62 39.25
CA PHE A 590 41.01 48.31 38.69
C PHE A 590 42.03 47.24 39.13
N GLU A 591 41.57 46.26 39.90
CA GLU A 591 42.42 45.26 40.52
C GLU A 591 42.44 43.94 39.73
N VAL A 592 43.65 43.44 39.46
CA VAL A 592 43.90 42.16 38.79
C VAL A 592 44.30 41.12 39.83
N LEU A 593 43.71 39.94 39.75
CA LEU A 593 44.01 38.81 40.63
C LEU A 593 44.51 37.62 39.81
N GLU A 594 45.47 36.89 40.37
CA GLU A 594 45.88 35.57 39.87
C GLU A 594 45.02 34.49 40.56
N LEU A 595 44.42 33.61 39.76
CA LEU A 595 43.79 32.38 40.26
C LEU A 595 44.88 31.41 40.76
N LYS A 596 44.73 30.90 41.98
CA LYS A 596 45.63 29.88 42.54
C LYS A 596 45.04 28.48 42.46
N GLU A 597 43.78 28.34 42.86
CA GLU A 597 43.12 27.04 42.98
C GLU A 597 41.60 27.21 42.94
N ILE A 598 40.89 26.21 42.40
CA ILE A 598 39.45 26.04 42.56
C ILE A 598 39.21 25.02 43.68
N LEU A 599 38.39 25.39 44.67
CA LEU A 599 38.12 24.63 45.90
C LEU A 599 37.11 23.49 45.71
#